data_AF-A0A0C2WAS5-F1
#
_entry.id   AF-A0A0C2WAS5-F1
#
_cell.length_a   1.000
_cell.length_b   1.000
_cell.length_c   1.000
_cell.angle_alpha   90.00
_cell.angle_beta   90.00
_cell.angle_gamma   90.00
#
_symmetry.space_group_name_H-M   'P 1'
#
loop_
_entity.id
_entity.type
_entity.pdbx_description
1 polymer ?
#
loop_
_entity_poly.entity_id
_entity_poly.type
_entity_poly.pdbx_seq_one_letter_code
_entity_poly.pdbx_strand_id
1 'polypeptide(L)'
;MNWQTLAPELIFEILSKFLPGLTLHVTEPGYFPWYLGHICSSWRVVFKSSPQFWSAFVIDWDDAVRCYFERALLLTEMCIQQSQTHPLTFKFKFEGIPMNDFESSLCHNLLKALMAQSTRWLNAYFCLPPSEASLLYAVKTQLPVLRAFRLTYPEFHNQDLQQFGDLFEDAPHVRRVRIVDYPA
;
A
#
# COMPACT_ATOMS: atom_id res chain seq x y z
N MET A 1 -26.29 9.35 -24.21
CA MET A 1 -24.91 9.82 -24.46
C MET A 1 -24.02 8.62 -24.70
N ASN A 2 -23.34 8.54 -25.84
CA ASN A 2 -22.53 7.40 -26.22
C ASN A 2 -21.08 7.60 -25.73
N TRP A 3 -20.78 7.16 -24.51
CA TRP A 3 -19.47 7.31 -23.86
C TRP A 3 -18.32 6.57 -24.58
N GLN A 4 -18.61 5.84 -25.66
CA GLN A 4 -17.63 5.09 -26.46
C GLN A 4 -16.70 5.98 -27.31
N THR A 5 -16.93 7.29 -27.36
CA THR A 5 -16.20 8.23 -28.25
C THR A 5 -15.36 9.26 -27.52
N LEU A 6 -15.24 9.18 -26.19
CA LEU A 6 -14.42 10.13 -25.44
C LEU A 6 -12.93 9.91 -25.77
N ALA A 7 -12.22 10.98 -26.09
CA ALA A 7 -10.78 10.93 -26.35
C ALA A 7 -10.01 10.46 -25.10
N PRO A 8 -8.93 9.67 -25.24
CA PRO A 8 -8.16 9.16 -24.10
C PRO A 8 -7.70 10.23 -23.11
N GLU A 9 -7.37 11.43 -23.60
CA GLU A 9 -6.92 12.57 -22.79
C GLU A 9 -8.04 13.09 -21.88
N LEU A 10 -9.28 13.12 -22.39
CA LEU A 10 -10.45 13.51 -21.60
C LEU A 10 -10.81 12.43 -20.57
N ILE A 11 -10.68 11.15 -20.93
CA ILE A 11 -10.86 10.04 -19.98
C ILE A 11 -9.83 10.18 -18.87
N PHE A 12 -8.56 10.42 -19.22
CA PHE A 12 -7.50 10.62 -18.26
C PHE A 12 -7.75 11.83 -17.36
N GLU A 13 -8.22 12.96 -17.92
CA GLU A 13 -8.54 14.16 -17.13
C GLU A 13 -9.66 13.88 -16.14
N ILE A 14 -10.71 13.16 -16.56
CA ILE A 14 -11.81 12.76 -15.67
C ILE A 14 -11.29 11.84 -14.57
N LEU A 15 -10.55 10.79 -14.93
CA LEU A 15 -9.96 9.87 -13.97
C LEU A 15 -9.04 10.60 -12.97
N SER A 16 -8.27 11.58 -13.46
CA SER A 16 -7.36 12.38 -12.66
C SER A 16 -8.06 13.23 -11.60
N LYS A 17 -9.35 13.56 -11.77
CA LYS A 17 -10.14 14.23 -10.71
C LYS A 17 -10.32 13.35 -9.48
N PHE A 18 -10.21 12.03 -9.61
CA PHE A 18 -10.27 11.10 -8.48
C PHE A 18 -8.92 10.92 -7.78
N LEU A 19 -7.78 11.27 -8.41
CA LEU A 19 -6.44 11.04 -7.84
C LEU A 19 -6.24 11.59 -6.43
N PRO A 20 -6.72 12.79 -6.07
CA PRO A 20 -6.67 13.24 -4.69
C PRO A 20 -7.48 12.28 -3.79
N GLY A 21 -6.77 11.44 -3.04
CA GLY A 21 -7.37 10.45 -2.15
C GLY A 21 -7.78 9.14 -2.82
N LEU A 22 -7.49 8.93 -4.11
CA LEU A 22 -7.69 7.62 -4.73
C LEU A 22 -6.82 6.58 -4.04
N THR A 23 -7.41 5.45 -3.66
CA THR A 23 -6.65 4.35 -3.05
C THR A 23 -7.30 3.04 -3.45
N LEU A 24 -6.51 2.11 -4.00
CA LEU A 24 -6.97 0.78 -4.38
C LEU A 24 -6.99 -0.14 -3.17
N HIS A 25 -8.17 -0.63 -2.78
CA HIS A 25 -8.31 -1.65 -1.75
C HIS A 25 -8.05 -3.02 -2.38
N VAL A 26 -6.88 -3.61 -2.16
CA VAL A 26 -6.48 -4.86 -2.86
C VAL A 26 -7.17 -6.10 -2.30
N THR A 27 -7.68 -6.04 -1.07
CA THR A 27 -8.46 -7.11 -0.44
C THR A 27 -9.94 -7.06 -0.82
N GLU A 28 -10.41 -5.91 -1.33
CA GLU A 28 -11.81 -5.71 -1.70
C GLU A 28 -11.96 -5.11 -3.12
N PRO A 29 -11.61 -5.87 -4.17
CA PRO A 29 -11.61 -5.38 -5.56
C PRO A 29 -13.01 -5.13 -6.16
N GLY A 30 -14.08 -5.36 -5.39
CA GLY A 30 -15.44 -4.98 -5.76
C GLY A 30 -15.76 -3.50 -5.55
N TYR A 31 -14.96 -2.79 -4.74
CA TYR A 31 -15.20 -1.39 -4.44
C TYR A 31 -14.51 -0.44 -5.41
N PHE A 32 -14.95 0.82 -5.34
CA PHE A 32 -14.25 1.91 -5.99
C PHE A 32 -12.78 1.93 -5.55
N PRO A 33 -11.81 2.14 -6.45
CA PRO A 33 -11.96 2.55 -7.85
C PRO A 33 -11.75 1.43 -8.88
N TRP A 34 -11.74 0.15 -8.49
CA TRP A 34 -11.43 -0.97 -9.40
C TRP A 34 -12.32 -1.02 -10.64
N TYR A 35 -13.59 -0.62 -10.49
CA TYR A 35 -14.55 -0.59 -11.58
C TYR A 35 -14.41 0.58 -12.56
N LEU A 36 -13.48 1.52 -12.35
CA LEU A 36 -13.16 2.54 -13.35
C LEU A 36 -12.66 1.88 -14.65
N GLY A 37 -11.94 0.76 -14.56
CA GLY A 37 -11.55 -0.05 -15.71
C GLY A 37 -12.67 -0.96 -16.28
N HIS A 38 -13.86 -0.95 -15.69
CA HIS A 38 -15.00 -1.78 -16.12
C HIS A 38 -16.05 -1.01 -16.91
N ILE A 39 -15.93 0.32 -17.04
CA ILE A 39 -16.89 1.17 -17.79
C ILE A 39 -16.96 0.79 -19.28
N CYS A 40 -15.82 0.85 -19.98
CA CYS A 40 -15.67 0.38 -21.36
C CYS A 40 -14.19 0.07 -21.67
N SER A 41 -13.90 -0.44 -22.87
CA SER A 41 -12.53 -0.75 -23.30
C SER A 41 -11.61 0.47 -23.24
N SER A 42 -12.05 1.63 -23.72
CA SER A 42 -11.24 2.86 -23.73
C SER A 42 -10.85 3.32 -22.32
N TRP A 43 -11.80 3.30 -21.38
CA TRP A 43 -11.53 3.64 -19.98
C TRP A 43 -10.57 2.67 -19.32
N ARG A 44 -10.73 1.37 -19.61
CA ARG A 44 -9.80 0.33 -19.13
C ARG A 44 -8.38 0.57 -19.61
N VAL A 45 -8.21 0.91 -20.88
CA VAL A 45 -6.89 1.17 -21.47
C VAL A 45 -6.24 2.34 -20.74
N VAL A 46 -6.94 3.47 -20.61
CA VAL A 46 -6.41 4.67 -19.95
C VAL A 46 -6.09 4.40 -18.48
N PHE A 47 -6.98 3.73 -17.74
CA PHE A 47 -6.76 3.38 -16.34
C PHE A 47 -5.54 2.47 -16.16
N LYS A 48 -5.39 1.44 -17.01
CA LYS A 48 -4.24 0.52 -16.98
C LYS A 48 -2.93 1.19 -17.38
N SER A 49 -2.94 2.09 -18.36
CA SER A 49 -1.72 2.71 -18.88
C SER A 49 -1.23 3.90 -18.07
N SER A 50 -1.92 4.27 -16.99
CA SER A 50 -1.65 5.49 -16.21
C SER A 50 -1.13 5.13 -14.82
N PRO A 51 0.20 5.13 -14.60
CA PRO A 51 0.80 4.54 -13.41
C PRO A 51 0.40 5.19 -12.08
N GLN A 52 0.05 6.49 -12.08
CA GLN A 52 -0.35 7.19 -10.86
C GLN A 52 -1.66 6.67 -10.23
N PHE A 53 -2.50 5.95 -10.97
CA PHE A 53 -3.70 5.33 -10.37
C PHE A 53 -3.37 4.06 -9.57
N TRP A 54 -2.18 3.51 -9.77
CA TRP A 54 -1.70 2.27 -9.16
C TRP A 54 -0.71 2.52 -8.02
N SER A 55 -0.29 3.77 -7.83
CA SER A 55 0.72 4.12 -6.82
C SER A 55 0.15 4.31 -5.41
N ALA A 56 -1.17 4.25 -5.25
CA ALA A 56 -1.84 4.37 -3.96
C ALA A 56 -2.76 3.17 -3.66
N PHE A 57 -2.46 2.41 -2.61
CA PHE A 57 -3.24 1.19 -2.30
C PHE A 57 -3.26 0.82 -0.80
N VAL A 58 -4.25 0.02 -0.40
CA VAL A 58 -4.45 -0.48 0.95
C VAL A 58 -4.51 -1.99 0.92
N ILE A 59 -3.77 -2.60 1.83
CA ILE A 59 -3.80 -4.02 2.16
C ILE A 59 -4.37 -4.11 3.58
N ASP A 60 -5.50 -4.80 3.72
CA ASP A 60 -6.18 -4.98 5.00
C ASP A 60 -6.26 -6.46 5.38
N TRP A 61 -5.48 -6.88 6.37
CA TRP A 61 -5.39 -8.27 6.83
C TRP A 61 -6.36 -8.49 7.99
N ASP A 62 -7.65 -8.61 7.64
CA ASP A 62 -8.79 -8.87 8.53
C ASP A 62 -9.32 -10.31 8.30
N ASP A 63 -9.93 -10.88 9.34
CA ASP A 63 -10.54 -12.22 9.39
C ASP A 63 -11.63 -12.36 8.33
N ALA A 64 -12.39 -11.30 8.11
CA ALA A 64 -13.45 -11.24 7.10
C ALA A 64 -12.95 -11.43 5.65
N VAL A 65 -11.65 -11.20 5.40
CA VAL A 65 -11.05 -11.23 4.05
C VAL A 65 -9.97 -12.32 3.89
N ARG A 66 -9.84 -13.25 4.84
CA ARG A 66 -8.87 -14.37 4.77
C ARG A 66 -8.91 -15.15 3.47
N CYS A 67 -10.10 -15.39 2.95
CA CYS A 67 -10.31 -16.11 1.69
C CYS A 67 -9.71 -15.40 0.46
N TYR A 68 -9.26 -14.15 0.62
CA TYR A 68 -8.76 -13.31 -0.47
C TYR A 68 -7.27 -12.99 -0.37
N PHE A 69 -6.50 -13.60 0.54
CA PHE A 69 -5.08 -13.24 0.72
C PHE A 69 -4.20 -13.51 -0.51
N GLU A 70 -4.39 -14.63 -1.21
CA GLU A 70 -3.69 -14.87 -2.47
C GLU A 70 -4.02 -13.80 -3.52
N ARG A 71 -5.30 -13.40 -3.59
CA ARG A 71 -5.75 -12.34 -4.48
C ARG A 71 -5.17 -10.98 -4.08
N ALA A 72 -5.07 -10.70 -2.80
CA ALA A 72 -4.47 -9.47 -2.27
C ALA A 72 -2.99 -9.39 -2.65
N LEU A 73 -2.25 -10.50 -2.58
CA LEU A 73 -0.86 -10.59 -3.05
C LEU A 73 -0.76 -10.26 -4.55
N LEU A 74 -1.54 -10.95 -5.39
CA LEU A 74 -1.56 -10.70 -6.84
C LEU A 74 -1.90 -9.25 -7.19
N LEU A 75 -2.90 -8.67 -6.52
CA LEU A 75 -3.31 -7.29 -6.76
C LEU A 75 -2.29 -6.28 -6.25
N THR A 76 -1.59 -6.57 -5.16
CA THR A 76 -0.50 -5.74 -4.65
C THR A 76 0.68 -5.75 -5.61
N GLU A 77 1.10 -6.92 -6.09
CA GLU A 77 2.14 -7.05 -7.11
C GLU A 77 1.76 -6.31 -8.38
N MET A 78 0.50 -6.42 -8.81
CA MET A 78 -0.01 -5.68 -9.95
C MET A 78 0.05 -4.16 -9.72
N CYS A 79 -0.32 -3.67 -8.53
CA CYS A 79 -0.20 -2.24 -8.20
C CYS A 79 1.26 -1.78 -8.25
N ILE A 80 2.18 -2.55 -7.66
CA ILE A 80 3.62 -2.26 -7.69
C ILE A 80 4.12 -2.19 -9.14
N GLN A 81 3.82 -3.20 -9.96
CA GLN A 81 4.25 -3.26 -11.36
C GLN A 81 3.67 -2.11 -12.19
N GLN A 82 2.35 -1.87 -12.08
CA GLN A 82 1.67 -0.84 -12.87
C GLN A 82 2.03 0.59 -12.45
N SER A 83 2.45 0.79 -11.19
CA SER A 83 2.96 2.09 -10.73
C SER A 83 4.29 2.52 -11.37
N GLN A 84 4.99 1.60 -12.06
CA GLN A 84 6.25 1.83 -12.77
C GLN A 84 7.34 2.46 -11.91
N THR A 85 7.58 3.78 -12.01
CA THR A 85 8.55 4.55 -11.21
C THR A 85 7.87 5.58 -10.29
N HIS A 86 6.53 5.65 -10.27
CA HIS A 86 5.79 6.62 -9.46
C HIS A 86 5.98 6.40 -7.95
N PRO A 87 6.06 7.45 -7.14
CA PRO A 87 6.18 7.29 -5.69
C PRO A 87 4.96 6.59 -5.08
N LEU A 88 5.21 5.62 -4.19
CA LEU A 88 4.19 4.75 -3.60
C LEU A 88 3.61 5.34 -2.32
N THR A 89 2.29 5.27 -2.17
CA THR A 89 1.57 5.55 -0.94
C THR A 89 0.75 4.33 -0.57
N PHE A 90 1.02 3.70 0.58
CA PHE A 90 0.27 2.50 0.92
C PHE A 90 0.01 2.35 2.42
N LYS A 91 -1.06 1.61 2.72
CA LYS A 91 -1.36 1.15 4.08
C LYS A 91 -1.30 -0.37 4.11
N PHE A 92 -0.53 -0.92 5.03
CA PHE A 92 -0.52 -2.34 5.35
C PHE A 92 -1.07 -2.48 6.76
N LYS A 93 -2.22 -3.14 6.91
CA LYS A 93 -2.82 -3.37 8.22
C LYS A 93 -2.84 -4.84 8.54
N PHE A 94 -2.41 -5.18 9.74
CA PHE A 94 -2.58 -6.49 10.33
C PHE A 94 -3.27 -6.33 11.68
N GLU A 95 -4.37 -7.05 11.88
CA GLU A 95 -5.25 -6.92 13.05
C GLU A 95 -4.96 -7.94 14.17
N GLY A 96 -3.75 -8.52 14.25
CA GLY A 96 -3.38 -9.40 15.37
C GLY A 96 -3.98 -10.82 15.29
N ILE A 97 -4.65 -11.16 14.19
CA ILE A 97 -5.39 -12.42 14.06
C ILE A 97 -4.41 -13.60 14.02
N PRO A 98 -4.66 -14.71 14.74
CA PRO A 98 -3.80 -15.89 14.71
C PRO A 98 -3.71 -16.47 13.30
N MET A 99 -2.55 -16.34 12.65
CA MET A 99 -2.28 -16.89 11.32
C MET A 99 -1.84 -18.35 11.38
N ASN A 100 -2.23 -19.15 10.39
CA ASN A 100 -1.52 -20.41 10.13
C ASN A 100 -0.21 -20.15 9.37
N ASP A 101 0.65 -21.17 9.26
CA ASP A 101 1.97 -21.06 8.61
C ASP A 101 1.90 -20.53 7.17
N PHE A 102 0.85 -20.90 6.43
CA PHE A 102 0.65 -20.45 5.05
C PHE A 102 0.30 -18.96 4.99
N GLU A 103 -0.63 -18.50 5.83
CA GLU A 103 -1.02 -17.09 5.92
C GLU A 103 0.13 -16.19 6.38
N SER A 104 0.93 -16.67 7.35
CA SER A 104 2.13 -15.98 7.81
C SER A 104 3.15 -15.81 6.67
N SER A 105 3.38 -16.88 5.89
CA SER A 105 4.26 -16.82 4.70
C SER A 105 3.78 -15.80 3.67
N LEU A 106 2.48 -15.74 3.38
CA LEU A 106 1.90 -14.74 2.45
C LEU A 106 2.09 -13.31 2.96
N CYS A 107 1.79 -13.07 4.24
CA CYS A 107 1.97 -11.76 4.88
C CYS A 107 3.43 -11.30 4.79
N HIS A 108 4.38 -12.19 5.12
CA HIS A 108 5.82 -11.92 5.02
C HIS A 108 6.27 -11.63 3.59
N ASN A 109 5.81 -12.41 2.62
CA ASN A 109 6.13 -12.19 1.20
C ASN A 109 5.62 -10.84 0.71
N LEU A 110 4.43 -10.44 1.14
CA LEU A 110 3.86 -9.14 0.81
C LEU A 110 4.67 -7.99 1.41
N LEU A 111 5.04 -8.12 2.70
CA LEU A 111 5.85 -7.12 3.38
C LEU A 111 7.21 -6.96 2.69
N LYS A 112 7.86 -8.07 2.31
CA LYS A 112 9.09 -8.07 1.51
C LYS A 112 8.90 -7.41 0.14
N ALA A 113 7.81 -7.70 -0.56
CA ALA A 113 7.52 -7.09 -1.86
C ALA A 113 7.39 -5.56 -1.75
N LEU A 114 6.77 -5.06 -0.67
CA LEU A 114 6.70 -3.63 -0.38
C LEU A 114 8.08 -3.04 -0.06
N MET A 115 8.84 -3.70 0.82
CA MET A 115 10.17 -3.26 1.24
C MET A 115 11.17 -3.20 0.08
N ALA A 116 11.06 -4.11 -0.89
CA ALA A 116 11.85 -4.07 -2.12
C ALA A 116 11.60 -2.79 -2.95
N GLN A 117 10.51 -2.07 -2.70
CA GLN A 117 10.17 -0.80 -3.34
C GLN A 117 10.41 0.42 -2.44
N SER A 118 11.14 0.24 -1.33
CA SER A 118 11.38 1.29 -0.31
C SER A 118 11.94 2.59 -0.87
N THR A 119 12.79 2.50 -1.89
CA THR A 119 13.39 3.68 -2.56
C THR A 119 12.37 4.64 -3.17
N ARG A 120 11.13 4.18 -3.38
CA ARG A 120 10.04 4.95 -3.96
C ARG A 120 8.89 5.19 -2.98
N TRP A 121 9.02 4.82 -1.72
CA TRP A 121 7.99 5.09 -0.73
C TRP A 121 7.84 6.59 -0.51
N LEU A 122 6.66 7.13 -0.80
CA LEU A 122 6.28 8.51 -0.49
C LEU A 122 5.61 8.59 0.88
N ASN A 123 4.62 7.74 1.12
CA ASN A 123 3.95 7.62 2.40
C ASN A 123 3.72 6.13 2.72
N ALA A 124 4.29 5.64 3.82
CA ALA A 124 4.15 4.27 4.26
C ALA A 124 3.44 4.23 5.62
N TYR A 125 2.35 3.47 5.71
CA TYR A 125 1.60 3.29 6.95
C TYR A 125 1.49 1.80 7.25
N PHE A 126 2.02 1.39 8.40
CA PHE A 126 2.05 0.01 8.86
C PHE A 126 1.24 -0.12 10.15
N CYS A 127 0.42 -1.16 10.24
CA CYS A 127 -0.04 -1.73 11.50
C CYS A 127 0.49 -3.16 11.55
N LEU A 128 1.48 -3.42 12.40
CA LEU A 128 2.25 -4.66 12.44
C LEU A 128 2.50 -5.08 13.89
N PRO A 129 2.60 -6.38 14.18
CA PRO A 129 3.08 -6.84 15.48
C PRO A 129 4.58 -6.51 15.63
N PRO A 130 5.11 -6.40 16.85
CA PRO A 130 6.52 -6.07 17.09
C PRO A 130 7.52 -6.97 16.36
N SER A 131 7.21 -8.28 16.25
CA SER A 131 8.06 -9.26 15.55
C SER A 131 8.28 -8.88 14.08
N GLU A 132 7.22 -8.53 13.36
CA GLU A 132 7.28 -8.15 11.94
C GLU A 132 7.82 -6.74 11.74
N ALA A 133 7.55 -5.82 12.68
CA ALA A 133 8.06 -4.45 12.60
C ALA A 133 9.60 -4.40 12.51
N SER A 134 10.29 -5.31 13.22
CA SER A 134 11.76 -5.39 13.19
C SER A 134 12.34 -5.56 11.78
N LEU A 135 11.59 -6.17 10.86
CA LEU A 135 12.00 -6.36 9.47
C LEU A 135 12.17 -5.03 8.73
N LEU A 136 11.43 -4.00 9.12
CA LEU A 136 11.52 -2.68 8.49
C LEU A 136 12.91 -2.05 8.61
N TYR A 137 13.75 -2.52 9.54
CA TYR A 137 15.13 -2.06 9.63
C TYR A 137 15.95 -2.42 8.38
N ALA A 138 15.55 -3.45 7.62
CA ALA A 138 16.21 -3.81 6.37
C ALA A 138 16.08 -2.73 5.27
N VAL A 139 15.14 -1.79 5.40
CA VAL A 139 15.03 -0.64 4.49
C VAL A 139 15.74 0.62 5.00
N LYS A 140 16.47 0.53 6.12
CA LYS A 140 17.38 1.60 6.57
C LYS A 140 18.30 1.98 5.39
N THR A 141 18.47 3.27 5.17
CA THR A 141 19.20 3.87 4.01
C THR A 141 18.47 3.86 2.65
N GLN A 142 17.32 3.20 2.52
CA GLN A 142 16.60 3.07 1.23
C GLN A 142 15.34 3.93 1.17
N LEU A 143 15.34 5.11 1.81
CA LEU A 143 14.15 5.95 1.96
C LEU A 143 14.32 7.38 1.39
N PRO A 144 14.81 7.55 0.15
CA PRO A 144 15.22 8.85 -0.38
C PRO A 144 14.05 9.82 -0.61
N VAL A 145 12.84 9.31 -0.89
CA VAL A 145 11.66 10.13 -1.19
C VAL A 145 10.56 10.07 -0.13
N LEU A 146 10.82 9.38 0.98
CA LEU A 146 9.86 9.17 2.06
C LEU A 146 9.50 10.51 2.72
N ARG A 147 8.20 10.80 2.81
CA ARG A 147 7.66 12.02 3.43
C ARG A 147 6.88 11.73 4.70
N ALA A 148 6.13 10.64 4.73
CA ALA A 148 5.36 10.23 5.90
C ALA A 148 5.55 8.74 6.20
N PHE A 149 5.83 8.45 7.46
CA PHE A 149 5.89 7.09 7.97
C PHE A 149 5.01 6.98 9.21
N ARG A 150 4.22 5.91 9.27
CA ARG A 150 3.50 5.54 10.48
C ARG A 150 3.68 4.05 10.75
N LEU A 151 3.95 3.72 12.00
CA LEU A 151 3.91 2.35 12.51
C LEU A 151 2.99 2.32 13.72
N THR A 152 2.03 1.40 13.72
CA THR A 152 1.13 1.11 14.84
C THR A 152 1.22 -0.36 15.21
N TYR A 153 1.02 -0.68 16.48
CA TYR A 153 1.00 -2.05 16.99
C TYR A 153 -0.44 -2.43 17.38
N PRO A 154 -0.98 -3.56 16.87
CA PRO A 154 -2.36 -3.98 17.16
C PRO A 154 -2.53 -4.55 18.58
N GLU A 155 -1.49 -5.12 19.20
CA GLU A 155 -1.57 -5.74 20.52
C GLU A 155 -0.33 -5.40 21.39
N PHE A 156 -0.57 -5.03 22.65
CA PHE A 156 0.44 -4.57 23.61
C PHE A 156 1.27 -5.72 24.16
N HIS A 157 2.58 -5.66 23.94
CA HIS A 157 3.55 -6.04 24.96
C HIS A 157 4.57 -4.92 25.07
N ASN A 158 4.85 -4.44 26.29
CA ASN A 158 5.88 -3.46 26.61
C ASN A 158 7.23 -3.86 26.01
N GLN A 159 7.48 -3.48 24.75
CA GLN A 159 8.74 -3.71 24.06
C GLN A 159 9.25 -2.39 23.51
N ASP A 160 10.56 -2.24 23.55
CA ASP A 160 11.26 -0.98 23.36
C ASP A 160 10.98 -0.36 21.98
N LEU A 161 10.10 0.64 21.96
CA LEU A 161 9.85 1.53 20.81
C LEU A 161 11.10 2.30 20.34
N GLN A 162 12.22 2.20 21.07
CA GLN A 162 13.48 2.91 20.79
C GLN A 162 14.17 2.43 19.50
N GLN A 163 13.75 1.33 18.88
CA GLN A 163 14.48 0.69 17.77
C GLN A 163 14.41 1.39 16.40
N PHE A 164 13.59 2.43 16.21
CA PHE A 164 13.38 3.05 14.90
C PHE A 164 13.88 4.50 14.77
N GLY A 165 14.52 5.05 15.81
CA GLY A 165 14.98 6.43 15.77
C GLY A 165 15.99 6.70 14.63
N ASP A 166 16.88 5.76 14.39
CA ASP A 166 17.95 5.82 13.40
C ASP A 166 17.53 5.31 12.00
N LEU A 167 16.34 4.71 11.87
CA LEU A 167 15.82 4.22 10.58
C LEU A 167 15.74 5.34 9.53
N PHE A 168 15.52 6.57 9.97
CA PHE A 168 15.27 7.74 9.13
C PHE A 168 16.48 8.68 8.98
N GLU A 169 17.67 8.31 9.48
CA GLU A 169 18.88 9.15 9.39
C GLU A 169 19.19 9.57 7.94
N ASP A 170 19.02 8.66 6.99
CA ASP A 170 19.29 8.87 5.55
C ASP A 170 18.03 9.19 4.73
N ALA A 171 16.97 9.68 5.38
CA ALA A 171 15.69 9.97 4.75
C ALA A 171 15.43 11.50 4.67
N PRO A 172 16.04 12.21 3.69
CA PRO A 172 16.15 13.69 3.69
C PRO A 172 14.83 14.43 3.51
N HIS A 173 13.76 13.72 3.14
CA HIS A 173 12.46 14.30 2.83
C HIS A 173 11.38 13.96 3.86
N VAL A 174 11.75 13.26 4.94
CA VAL A 174 10.81 12.86 5.99
C VAL A 174 10.31 14.10 6.72
N ARG A 175 8.99 14.26 6.76
CA ARG A 175 8.32 15.38 7.44
C ARG A 175 7.45 14.93 8.60
N ARG A 176 7.00 13.68 8.57
CA ARG A 176 6.07 13.12 9.55
C ARG A 176 6.46 11.68 9.87
N VAL A 177 6.91 11.43 11.08
CA VAL A 177 7.09 10.08 11.63
C VAL A 177 6.15 9.97 12.83
N ARG A 178 5.40 8.87 12.88
CA ARG A 178 4.58 8.52 14.04
C ARG A 178 4.72 7.04 14.32
N ILE A 179 5.24 6.71 15.50
CA ILE A 179 5.25 5.36 16.02
C ILE A 179 4.35 5.42 17.25
N VAL A 180 3.22 4.72 17.20
CA VAL A 180 2.15 4.88 18.18
C VAL A 180 1.59 3.53 18.55
N ASP A 181 1.46 3.30 19.84
CA ASP A 181 0.70 2.19 20.37
C ASP A 181 -0.79 2.54 20.25
N TYR A 182 -1.60 1.62 19.72
CA TYR A 182 -3.05 1.80 19.70
C TYR A 182 -3.62 1.24 21.00
N PRO A 183 -4.25 2.04 21.88
CA PRO A 183 -5.11 1.48 22.92
C PRO A 183 -6.27 0.76 22.24
N ALA A 184 -6.40 -0.54 22.50
CA ALA A 184 -7.59 -1.33 22.17
C ALA A 184 -8.84 -0.72 22.81
#